data_AF-A0A961YPU1-F1
#
_entry.id   AF-A0A961YPU1-F1
#
_cell.length_a   1.000
_cell.length_b   1.000
_cell.length_c   1.000
_cell.angle_alpha   90.00
_cell.angle_beta   90.00
_cell.angle_gamma   90.00
#
_symmetry.space_group_name_H-M   'P 1'
#
loop_
_entity.id
_entity.type
_entity.pdbx_description
1 polymer ?
#
loop_
_entity_poly.entity_id
_entity_poly.type
_entity_poly.pdbx_seq_one_letter_code
_entity_poly.pdbx_strand_id
1 'polypeptide(L)' 'MKTLSHLDRLEAESIHIMREVAAEAEKPVMLYSVGKDSSVMLHLAMKAFYPARPPFPFLHVDTTWKCKEMMT' A
#
# COMPACT_ATOMS: atom_id res chain seq x y z
N MET A 1 29.51 0.75 -6.02
CA MET A 1 28.04 0.80 -5.89
C MET A 1 27.64 -0.21 -4.84
N LYS A 2 26.74 0.15 -3.92
CA LYS A 2 26.22 -0.79 -2.92
C LYS A 2 25.26 -1.74 -3.63
N THR A 3 25.48 -3.04 -3.51
CA THR A 3 24.55 -4.04 -4.05
C THR A 3 23.22 -3.89 -3.33
N LEU A 4 22.12 -3.76 -4.09
CA LEU A 4 20.78 -3.70 -3.52
C LEU A 4 20.49 -5.00 -2.78
N SER A 5 19.95 -4.89 -1.57
CA SER A 5 19.42 -6.06 -0.88
C SER A 5 18.17 -6.58 -1.59
N HIS A 6 17.76 -7.80 -1.25
CA HIS A 6 16.51 -8.35 -1.75
C HIS A 6 15.30 -7.45 -1.40
N LEU A 7 15.26 -6.89 -0.18
CA LEU A 7 14.18 -6.01 0.26
C LEU A 7 14.19 -4.67 -0.49
N ASP A 8 15.37 -4.11 -0.77
CA ASP A 8 15.47 -2.86 -1.56
C ASP A 8 14.88 -3.06 -2.97
N ARG A 9 15.12 -4.23 -3.57
CA ARG A 9 14.56 -4.58 -4.89
C ARG A 9 13.04 -4.71 -4.85
N LEU A 10 12.51 -5.46 -3.87
CA LEU A 10 11.06 -5.65 -3.71
C LEU A 10 10.35 -4.33 -3.41
N GLU A 11 10.95 -3.47 -2.60
CA GLU A 11 10.41 -2.14 -2.30
C GLU A 11 10.34 -1.27 -3.56
N ALA A 12 11.43 -1.21 -4.33
CA ALA A 12 11.48 -0.42 -5.56
C ALA A 12 10.44 -0.92 -6.60
N GLU A 13 10.33 -2.24 -6.78
CA GLU A 13 9.35 -2.86 -7.67
C GLU A 13 7.90 -2.57 -7.23
N SER A 14 7.62 -2.70 -5.93
CA SER A 14 6.29 -2.41 -5.39
C SER A 14 5.89 -0.94 -5.56
N ILE A 15 6.82 -0.01 -5.30
CA ILE A 15 6.60 1.44 -5.51
C ILE A 15 6.35 1.73 -6.99
N HIS A 16 7.10 1.11 -7.89
CA HIS A 16 6.91 1.27 -9.32
C HIS A 16 5.50 0.85 -9.74
N ILE A 17 5.05 -0.35 -9.35
CA ILE A 17 3.70 -0.86 -9.64
C ILE A 17 2.62 0.10 -9.12
N MET A 18 2.76 0.62 -7.91
CA MET A 18 1.77 1.56 -7.35
C MET A 18 1.67 2.86 -8.15
N ARG A 19 2.79 3.36 -8.69
CA ARG A 19 2.82 4.57 -9.52
C ARG A 19 2.22 4.34 -10.89
N GLU A 20 2.47 3.20 -11.52
CA GLU A 20 1.85 2.83 -12.79
C GLU A 20 0.32 2.75 -12.65
N VAL A 21 -0.17 2.06 -11.61
CA VAL A 21 -1.62 1.99 -11.36
C VAL A 21 -2.22 3.38 -11.13
N ALA A 22 -1.53 4.26 -10.39
CA ALA A 22 -2.01 5.63 -10.19
C ALA A 22 -1.97 6.50 -11.45
N ALA A 23 -1.13 6.17 -12.43
CA ALA A 23 -1.04 6.87 -13.70
C ALA A 23 -2.07 6.36 -14.72
N GLU A 24 -2.36 5.06 -14.73
CA GLU A 24 -3.18 4.42 -15.76
C GLU A 24 -4.65 4.19 -15.34
N ALA A 25 -4.94 4.02 -14.05
CA ALA A 25 -6.29 3.77 -13.57
C ALA A 25 -7.04 5.08 -13.26
N GLU A 26 -8.30 5.18 -13.69
CA GLU A 26 -9.12 6.38 -13.45
C GLU A 26 -9.52 6.54 -11.98
N LYS A 27 -9.89 5.44 -11.30
CA LYS A 27 -10.39 5.44 -9.91
C LYS A 27 -9.83 4.27 -9.10
N PRO A 28 -8.51 4.20 -8.89
CA PRO A 28 -7.92 3.13 -8.09
C PRO A 28 -8.35 3.25 -6.62
N VAL A 29 -8.36 2.11 -5.92
CA VAL A 29 -8.60 2.02 -4.48
C VAL A 29 -7.63 1.01 -3.88
N MET A 30 -7.06 1.31 -2.73
CA MET A 30 -6.26 0.35 -1.99
C MET A 30 -7.13 -0.40 -0.99
N LEU A 31 -7.25 -1.72 -1.15
CA LEU A 31 -7.91 -2.58 -0.17
C LEU A 31 -7.05 -2.67 1.10
N TYR A 32 -7.62 -2.26 2.23
CA TYR A 32 -6.94 -2.22 3.52
C TYR A 32 -7.65 -3.10 4.55
N SER A 33 -6.98 -4.15 5.03
CA SER A 33 -7.58 -5.17 5.90
C SER A 33 -7.21 -5.03 7.38
N VAL A 34 -6.37 -4.05 7.75
CA VAL A 34 -5.77 -3.91 9.10
C VAL A 34 -4.84 -5.10 9.44
N GLY A 35 -4.45 -5.91 8.45
CA GLY A 35 -3.49 -6.99 8.60
C GLY A 35 -2.07 -6.57 8.23
N LYS A 36 -1.08 -7.42 8.57
CA LYS A 36 0.36 -7.15 8.33
C LYS A 36 0.68 -6.75 6.88
N ASP A 37 0.10 -7.46 5.91
CA ASP A 37 0.43 -7.28 4.49
C ASP A 37 -0.14 -5.95 3.98
N SER A 38 -1.38 -5.63 4.35
CA SER A 38 -1.99 -4.34 4.03
C SER A 38 -1.30 -3.16 4.73
N SER A 39 -0.71 -3.37 5.91
CA SER A 39 0.09 -2.35 6.60
C SER A 39 1.44 -2.11 5.90
N VAL A 40 2.09 -3.16 5.38
CA VAL A 40 3.29 -3.02 4.54
C VAL A 40 2.93 -2.29 3.24
N MET A 41 1.82 -2.65 2.59
CA MET A 41 1.35 -1.94 1.39
C MET A 41 1.05 -0.46 1.67
N LEU A 42 0.42 -0.13 2.80
CA LEU A 42 0.22 1.26 3.22
C LEU A 42 1.55 2.00 3.36
N HIS A 43 2.54 1.39 4.01
CA HIS A 43 3.88 1.98 4.13
C HIS A 43 4.53 2.22 2.77
N LEU A 44 4.46 1.24 1.85
CA LEU A 44 4.97 1.36 0.48
C LEU A 44 4.23 2.45 -0.31
N ALA A 45 2.91 2.57 -0.15
CA ALA A 45 2.13 3.63 -0.79
C ALA A 45 2.56 5.02 -0.29
N MET A 46 2.76 5.19 1.01
CA MET A 46 3.29 6.44 1.56
C MET A 46 4.67 6.79 0.99
N LYS A 47 5.55 5.79 0.80
CA LYS A 47 6.85 5.99 0.14
C LYS A 47 6.72 6.29 -1.36
N ALA A 48 5.77 5.65 -2.05
CA ALA A 48 5.56 5.84 -3.47
C ALA A 48 5.12 7.27 -3.82
N PHE A 49 4.35 7.92 -2.94
CA PHE A 49 3.78 9.25 -3.21
C PHE A 49 4.37 10.38 -2.35
N TYR A 50 5.34 10.10 -1.49
CA TYR A 50 6.05 11.14 -0.73
C TYR A 50 6.58 12.25 -1.66
N PRO A 51 6.42 13.54 -1.31
CA PRO A 51 5.92 14.08 -0.04
C PRO A 51 4.38 14.23 0.05
N ALA A 52 3.66 13.91 -1.02
CA ALA A 52 2.20 13.97 -1.03
C ALA A 52 1.58 12.71 -0.43
N ARG A 53 0.26 12.74 -0.20
CA ARG A 53 -0.52 11.55 0.14
C ARG A 53 -0.82 10.74 -1.12
N PRO A 54 -1.01 9.41 -1.03
CA PRO A 54 -1.45 8.61 -2.17
C PRO A 54 -2.73 9.17 -2.80
N PRO A 55 -2.82 9.28 -4.14
CA PRO A 55 -3.94 9.91 -4.85
C PRO A 55 -5.18 9.01 -4.97
N PHE A 56 -5.36 8.07 -4.05
CA PHE A 56 -6.47 7.12 -4.06
C PHE A 56 -7.00 6.85 -2.65
N PRO A 57 -8.30 6.54 -2.52
CA PRO A 57 -8.89 6.16 -1.24
C PRO A 57 -8.43 4.76 -0.79
N PHE A 58 -8.64 4.50 0.49
CA PHE A 58 -8.50 3.18 1.10
C PHE A 58 -9.89 2.61 1.38
N LEU A 59 -10.09 1.33 1.10
CA LEU A 59 -11.33 0.62 1.34
C LEU A 59 -11.11 -0.54 2.29
N HIS A 60 -11.83 -0.51 3.40
CA HIS A 60 -11.94 -1.64 4.31
C HIS A 60 -13.28 -2.33 4.10
N VAL A 61 -13.25 -3.63 3.82
CA VAL A 61 -14.45 -4.47 3.81
C VAL A 61 -14.62 -5.04 5.21
N ASP A 62 -15.65 -4.57 5.91
CA ASP A 62 -16.04 -5.11 7.22
C ASP A 62 -16.99 -6.30 7.02
N THR A 63 -16.60 -7.46 7.56
CA THR A 63 -17.39 -8.68 7.53
C THR A 63 -18.26 -8.86 8.76
N THR A 64 -18.16 -7.97 9.75
CA THR A 64 -18.76 -8.06 11.10
C THR A 64 -18.23 -9.19 11.99
N TRP A 65 -17.19 -9.92 11.55
CA TRP A 65 -16.60 -11.06 12.27
C TRP A 65 -15.11 -10.87 12.62
N LYS A 66 -14.58 -9.65 12.50
CA LYS A 66 -13.17 -9.37 12.81
C LYS A 66 -12.94 -9.33 14.33
N CYS A 67 -11.73 -9.66 14.76
CA CYS A 67 -11.34 -9.47 16.16
C CYS A 67 -11.53 -7.99 16.53
N LYS A 68 -12.12 -7.72 17.70
CA LYS A 68 -12.42 -6.35 18.14
C LYS A 68 -11.18 -5.45 18.12
N GLU A 69 -10.03 -6.00 18.50
CA GLU A 69 -8.71 -5.32 18.48
C GLU A 69 -8.28 -4.85 17.08
N MET A 70 -8.88 -5.33 16.00
CA MET A 70 -8.59 -4.85 14.64
C MET A 70 -9.35 -3.57 14.28
N MET A 71 -10.34 -3.18 15.08
CA MET A 71 -11.21 -2.03 14.83
C MET A 71 -11.19 -0.98 15.95
N THR A 72 -10.59 -1.32 17.10
CA THR A 72 -10.50 -0.46 18.30
C THR A 72 -9.08 0.08 18.42
#